data_AF-A0A5C4NAQ1-F1
#
_entry.id   AF-A0A5C4NAQ1-F1
#
_cell.length_a   1.000
_cell.length_b   1.000
_cell.length_c   1.000
_cell.angle_alpha   90.00
_cell.angle_beta   90.00
_cell.angle_gamma   90.00
#
_symmetry.space_group_name_H-M   'P 1'
#
loop_
_entity.id
_entity.type
_entity.pdbx_description
1 polymer ?
#
loop_
_entity_poly.entity_id
_entity_poly.type
_entity_poly.pdbx_seq_one_letter_code
_entity_poly.pdbx_strand_id
1 'polypeptide(L)'
;MTDILRISGPLTLWLTAFSAVYGLQGLICSPRWAEAGLDLAAGRMALALAASLVLGLQVAFLLALRTTRFASCSGFVRTLSLGLSTVALVASAWTLIPVATTSACL
;
A
#
# COMPACT_ATOMS: atom_id res chain seq x y z
N MET A 1 -17.10 18.38 -2.85
CA MET A 1 -15.88 18.12 -2.05
C MET A 1 -15.45 16.66 -2.07
N THR A 2 -16.38 15.70 -2.11
CA THR A 2 -16.10 14.25 -2.18
C THR A 2 -15.27 13.83 -3.39
N ASP A 3 -15.38 14.53 -4.53
CA ASP A 3 -14.60 14.22 -5.73
C ASP A 3 -13.09 14.47 -5.55
N ILE A 4 -12.69 15.49 -4.79
CA ILE A 4 -11.27 15.72 -4.47
C ILE A 4 -10.73 14.55 -3.66
N LEU A 5 -11.49 14.10 -2.66
CA LEU A 5 -11.15 12.94 -1.83
C LEU A 5 -11.02 11.64 -2.65
N ARG A 6 -11.85 11.48 -3.69
CA ARG A 6 -11.81 10.32 -4.60
C ARG A 6 -10.61 10.33 -5.54
N ILE A 7 -10.09 11.50 -5.88
CA ILE A 7 -8.92 11.66 -6.74
C ILE A 7 -7.63 11.54 -5.91
N SER A 8 -7.56 12.19 -4.75
CA SER A 8 -6.36 12.17 -3.90
C SER A 8 -6.22 10.88 -3.09
N GLY A 9 -7.33 10.25 -2.71
CA GLY A 9 -7.38 9.05 -1.86
C GLY A 9 -6.47 7.89 -2.30
N PRO A 10 -6.50 7.46 -3.56
CA PRO A 10 -5.65 6.35 -4.01
C PRO A 10 -4.15 6.65 -3.89
N LEU A 11 -3.75 7.88 -4.23
CA LEU A 11 -2.37 8.35 -4.18
C LEU A 11 -1.89 8.52 -2.73
N THR A 12 -2.69 9.11 -1.86
CA THR A 12 -2.35 9.25 -0.43
C THR A 12 -2.27 7.89 0.25
N LEU A 13 -3.19 6.98 -0.07
CA LEU A 13 -3.15 5.60 0.43
C LEU A 13 -1.89 4.87 -0.01
N TRP A 14 -1.48 5.05 -1.27
CA TRP A 14 -0.25 4.48 -1.78
C TRP A 14 0.98 5.03 -1.03
N LEU A 15 1.04 6.35 -0.86
CA LEU A 15 2.19 7.00 -0.23
C LEU A 15 2.33 6.62 1.26
N THR A 16 1.22 6.55 2.00
CA THR A 16 1.23 6.15 3.41
C THR A 16 1.60 4.68 3.55
N ALA A 17 1.05 3.81 2.69
CA ALA A 17 1.39 2.40 2.66
C ALA A 17 2.87 2.17 2.35
N PHE A 18 3.40 2.83 1.32
CA PHE A 18 4.80 2.77 0.94
C PHE A 18 5.71 3.17 2.11
N SER A 19 5.41 4.31 2.74
CA SER A 19 6.18 4.83 3.87
C SER A 19 6.15 3.89 5.07
N ALA A 20 4.99 3.30 5.37
CA ALA A 20 4.84 2.34 6.47
C ALA A 20 5.64 1.05 6.23
N VAL A 21 5.59 0.49 5.02
CA VAL A 21 6.31 -0.75 4.68
C VAL A 21 7.81 -0.53 4.70
N TYR A 22 8.32 0.54 4.09
CA TYR A 22 9.74 0.87 4.11
C TYR A 22 10.24 1.27 5.50
N GLY A 23 9.43 1.97 6.29
CA GLY A 23 9.74 2.26 7.70
C GLY A 23 9.85 0.99 8.54
N LEU A 24 8.94 0.03 8.34
CA LEU A 24 8.99 -1.27 8.98
C LEU A 24 10.23 -2.06 8.55
N GLN A 25 10.59 -2.04 7.27
CA GLN A 25 11.81 -2.65 6.77
C GLN A 25 13.06 -2.06 7.44
N GLY A 26 13.14 -0.74 7.57
CA GLY A 26 14.22 -0.06 8.28
C GLY A 26 14.31 -0.44 9.76
N LEU A 27 13.16 -0.63 10.43
CA LEU A 27 13.12 -1.11 11.81
C LEU A 27 13.62 -2.55 11.94
N ILE A 28 13.21 -3.44 11.04
CA ILE A 28 13.63 -4.86 11.04
C ILE A 28 15.14 -5.00 10.90
N CYS A 29 15.79 -4.10 10.13
CA CYS A 29 17.24 -4.10 9.96
C CYS A 29 18.00 -3.30 11.03
N SER A 30 17.30 -2.69 11.97
CA SER A 30 17.93 -1.97 13.07
C SER A 30 18.31 -2.95 14.21
N PRO A 31 19.37 -2.66 14.99
CA PRO A 31 19.76 -3.50 16.13
C PRO A 31 18.65 -3.61 17.18
N ARG A 32 17.75 -2.61 17.26
CA ARG A 32 16.60 -2.60 18.18
C ARG A 32 15.62 -3.75 17.94
N TRP A 33 15.55 -4.29 16.72
CA TRP A 33 14.71 -5.44 16.41
C TRP A 33 15.24 -6.71 17.08
N ALA A 34 16.54 -6.93 16.99
CA ALA A 34 17.22 -8.04 17.66
C ALA A 34 17.21 -7.87 19.19
N GLU A 35 17.40 -6.64 19.69
CA GLU A 35 17.28 -6.33 21.13
C GLU A 35 15.88 -6.61 21.69
N ALA A 36 14.84 -6.49 20.87
CA ALA A 36 13.46 -6.86 21.23
C ALA A 36 13.22 -8.39 21.19
N GLY A 37 14.25 -9.20 20.92
CA GLY A 37 14.14 -10.65 20.83
C GLY A 37 13.41 -11.15 19.57
N LEU A 38 13.25 -10.29 18.56
CA LEU A 38 12.56 -10.63 17.32
C LEU A 38 13.57 -11.13 16.28
N ASP A 39 13.32 -12.31 15.74
CA ASP A 39 14.17 -12.90 14.71
C ASP A 39 13.83 -12.36 13.30
N LEU A 40 14.73 -12.58 12.35
CA LEU A 40 14.57 -12.18 10.96
C LEU A 40 13.34 -12.82 10.31
N ALA A 41 13.00 -14.06 10.70
CA ALA A 41 11.80 -14.75 10.25
C ALA A 41 10.52 -14.00 10.63
N ALA A 42 10.46 -13.47 11.86
CA ALA A 42 9.35 -12.63 12.31
C ALA A 42 9.27 -11.32 11.50
N GLY A 43 10.41 -10.71 11.19
CA GLY A 43 10.49 -9.54 10.31
C GLY A 43 9.93 -9.81 8.91
N ARG A 44 10.29 -10.96 8.30
CA ARG A 44 9.75 -11.36 6.99
C ARG A 44 8.24 -11.60 7.03
N MET A 45 7.72 -12.24 8.08
CA MET A 45 6.28 -12.42 8.26
C MET A 45 5.56 -11.08 8.43
N ALA A 46 6.11 -10.16 9.22
CA ALA A 46 5.55 -8.83 9.41
C ALA A 46 5.49 -8.03 8.09
N LEU A 47 6.56 -8.09 7.28
CA LEU A 47 6.59 -7.47 5.95
C LEU A 47 5.59 -8.11 4.99
N ALA A 48 5.48 -9.44 4.97
CA ALA A 48 4.50 -10.14 4.14
C ALA A 48 3.05 -9.78 4.53
N LEU A 49 2.76 -9.70 5.83
CA LEU A 49 1.46 -9.27 6.34
C LEU A 49 1.18 -7.81 5.96
N ALA A 50 2.13 -6.90 6.16
CA ALA A 50 1.99 -5.50 5.77
C ALA A 50 1.75 -5.36 4.27
N ALA A 51 2.51 -6.08 3.44
CA ALA A 51 2.33 -6.12 1.99
C ALA A 51 0.93 -6.59 1.59
N SER A 52 0.48 -7.69 2.17
CA SER A 52 -0.85 -8.25 1.90
C SER A 52 -1.97 -7.30 2.30
N LEU A 53 -1.82 -6.62 3.45
CA LEU A 53 -2.77 -5.64 3.95
C LEU A 53 -2.83 -4.41 3.03
N VAL A 54 -1.69 -3.90 2.58
CA VAL A 54 -1.61 -2.76 1.63
C VAL A 54 -2.31 -3.11 0.31
N LEU A 55 -2.02 -4.27 -0.27
CA LEU A 55 -2.66 -4.72 -1.51
C LEU A 55 -4.17 -4.89 -1.32
N GLY A 56 -4.58 -5.52 -0.22
CA GLY A 56 -5.99 -5.68 0.13
C GLY A 56 -6.72 -4.34 0.25
N LEU A 57 -6.09 -3.35 0.88
CA LEU A 57 -6.64 -2.01 1.04
C LEU A 57 -6.78 -1.28 -0.30
N GLN A 58 -5.79 -1.38 -1.19
CA GLN A 58 -5.86 -0.82 -2.54
C GLN A 58 -6.96 -1.47 -3.39
N VAL A 59 -7.08 -2.80 -3.34
CA VAL A 59 -8.16 -3.54 -4.02
C VAL A 59 -9.51 -3.13 -3.46
N ALA A 60 -9.67 -3.06 -2.13
CA ALA A 60 -10.90 -2.64 -1.49
C ALA A 60 -11.29 -1.22 -1.90
N PHE A 61 -10.31 -0.30 -1.99
CA PHE A 61 -10.54 1.07 -2.42
C PHE A 61 -11.00 1.14 -3.89
N LEU A 62 -10.37 0.36 -4.77
CA LEU A 62 -10.75 0.24 -6.18
C LEU A 62 -12.17 -0.31 -6.33
N LEU A 63 -12.51 -1.37 -5.58
CA LEU A 63 -13.85 -1.96 -5.57
C LEU A 63 -14.89 -0.97 -5.03
N ALA A 64 -14.57 -0.25 -3.96
CA ALA A 64 -15.44 0.80 -3.43
C ALA A 64 -15.73 1.87 -4.48
N LEU A 65 -14.72 2.36 -5.21
CA LEU A 65 -14.88 3.34 -6.29
C LEU A 65 -15.69 2.80 -7.48
N ARG A 66 -15.77 1.48 -7.68
CA ARG A 66 -16.62 0.86 -8.71
C ARG A 66 -18.09 0.80 -8.31
N THR A 67 -18.41 0.80 -7.02
CA THR A 67 -19.81 0.74 -6.57
C THR A 67 -20.57 2.02 -6.89
N THR A 68 -21.84 1.89 -7.29
CA THR A 68 -22.71 3.02 -7.64
C THR A 68 -22.92 4.00 -6.49
N ARG A 69 -22.81 3.53 -5.24
CA ARG A 69 -22.88 4.35 -4.02
C ARG A 69 -21.74 5.38 -3.92
N PHE A 70 -20.57 5.05 -4.46
CA PHE A 70 -19.37 5.90 -4.40
C PHE A 70 -18.91 6.39 -5.78
N ALA A 71 -19.67 6.10 -6.84
CA ALA A 71 -19.40 6.65 -8.15
C ALA A 71 -19.67 8.17 -8.17
N SER A 72 -18.86 8.93 -8.91
CA SER A 72 -19.16 10.32 -9.23
C SER A 72 -20.17 10.37 -10.37
N CYS A 73 -21.11 11.32 -10.34
CA CYS A 73 -22.01 11.59 -11.47
C CYS A 73 -21.25 12.10 -12.70
N SER A 74 -20.04 12.63 -12.51
CA SER A 74 -19.14 13.02 -13.59
C SER A 74 -18.35 11.82 -14.11
N GLY A 75 -18.54 11.48 -15.39
CA GLY A 75 -17.80 10.41 -16.06
C GLY A 75 -16.28 10.64 -16.06
N PHE A 76 -15.83 11.89 -16.15
CA PHE A 76 -14.40 12.23 -16.11
C PHE A 76 -13.76 11.89 -14.76
N VAL A 77 -14.37 12.33 -13.66
CA VAL A 77 -13.87 12.07 -12.30
C VAL A 77 -13.83 10.57 -12.02
N ARG A 78 -14.84 9.83 -12.48
CA ARG A 78 -14.89 8.37 -12.33
C ARG A 78 -13.74 7.68 -13.06
N THR A 79 -13.47 8.03 -14.31
CA THR A 79 -12.35 7.46 -15.08
C THR A 79 -11.02 7.81 -14.45
N LEU A 80 -10.84 9.05 -13.99
CA LEU A 80 -9.60 9.54 -13.40
C LEU A 80 -9.31 8.86 -12.05
N SER A 81 -10.32 8.76 -11.17
CA SER A 81 -10.20 8.04 -9.90
C SER A 81 -9.91 6.55 -10.08
N LEU A 82 -10.57 5.89 -11.04
CA LEU A 82 -10.28 4.49 -11.35
C LEU A 82 -8.87 4.33 -11.89
N GLY A 83 -8.46 5.18 -12.83
CA GLY A 83 -7.11 5.19 -13.40
C GLY A 83 -6.03 5.33 -12.32
N LEU A 84 -6.15 6.34 -11.46
CA LEU A 84 -5.24 6.54 -10.33
C LEU A 84 -5.22 5.36 -9.37
N SER A 85 -6.37 4.75 -9.10
CA SER A 85 -6.44 3.55 -8.25
C SER A 85 -5.76 2.34 -8.87
N THR A 86 -5.89 2.12 -10.18
CA THR A 86 -5.12 1.07 -10.89
C THR A 86 -3.62 1.35 -10.86
N VAL A 87 -3.21 2.59 -11.12
CA VAL A 87 -1.78 2.97 -11.09
C VAL A 87 -1.21 2.77 -9.69
N ALA A 88 -1.93 3.19 -8.64
CA ALA A 88 -1.56 2.97 -7.26
C ALA A 88 -1.42 1.48 -6.92
N LEU A 89 -2.32 0.63 -7.42
CA LEU A 89 -2.25 -0.81 -7.22
C LEU A 89 -1.03 -1.46 -7.90
N VAL A 90 -0.76 -1.08 -9.16
CA VAL A 90 0.42 -1.55 -9.90
C VAL A 90 1.71 -1.06 -9.23
N ALA A 91 1.75 0.21 -8.81
CA ALA A 91 2.88 0.77 -8.09
C ALA A 91 3.08 0.06 -6.74
N SER A 92 2.03 -0.21 -5.98
CA SER A 92 2.11 -1.01 -4.74
C SER A 92 2.69 -2.39 -5.01
N ALA A 93 2.18 -3.11 -6.01
CA ALA A 93 2.69 -4.42 -6.38
C ALA A 93 4.19 -4.35 -6.72
N TRP A 94 4.61 -3.36 -7.53
CA TRP A 94 6.00 -3.18 -7.90
C TRP A 94 6.92 -2.86 -6.72
N THR A 95 6.47 -1.98 -5.81
CA THR A 95 7.24 -1.60 -4.61
C THR A 95 7.38 -2.73 -3.57
N LEU A 96 6.46 -3.69 -3.59
CA LEU A 96 6.47 -4.83 -2.66
C LEU A 96 7.33 -6.00 -3.16
N ILE A 97 7.67 -6.05 -4.45
CA ILE A 97 8.59 -7.04 -5.02
C ILE A 97 9.96 -7.03 -4.30
N PRO A 98 10.69 -5.90 -4.20
CA PRO A 98 12.00 -5.89 -3.54
C PRO A 98 11.92 -6.29 -2.06
N VAL A 99 10.82 -5.97 -1.36
CA VAL A 99 10.57 -6.39 0.02
C VAL A 99 10.50 -7.92 0.14
N ALA A 100 9.97 -8.60 -0.87
CA ALA A 100 9.87 -10.06 -0.90
C ALA A 100 11.13 -10.75 -1.45
N THR A 101 11.87 -10.11 -2.37
CA THR A 101 12.95 -10.77 -3.11
C THR A 101 14.36 -10.42 -2.61
N THR A 102 14.55 -9.29 -1.93
CA THR A 102 15.88 -8.89 -1.44
C THR A 102 16.09 -9.35 0.00
N SER A 103 17.31 -9.83 0.30
CA SER A 103 17.75 -10.04 1.67
C SER A 103 17.71 -8.70 2.41
N ALA A 104 16.72 -8.54 3.29
CA ALA A 104 16.29 -7.24 3.81
C ALA A 104 17.42 -6.43 4.47
N CYS A 105 18.43 -7.10 5.03
CA CYS A 105 19.51 -6.48 5.76
C CYS A 105 20.83 -7.08 5.23
N LEU A 106 21.61 -6.24 4.52
CA LEU A 106 23.00 -6.54 4.12
C LEU A 106 23.96 -6.05 5.20
#